data_AF-A0A4T0BPX5-F1
#
_entry.id   AF-A0A4T0BPX5-F1
#
_cell.length_a   1.000
_cell.length_b   1.000
_cell.length_c   1.000
_cell.angle_alpha   90.00
_cell.angle_beta   90.00
_cell.angle_gamma   90.00
#
_symmetry.space_group_name_H-M   'P 1'
#
loop_
_entity.id
_entity.type
_entity.pdbx_description
1 polymer ?
#
loop_
_entity_poly.entity_id
_entity_poly.type
_entity_poly.pdbx_seq_one_letter_code
_entity_poly.pdbx_strand_id
1 'polypeptide(L)'
;MILHVPRHIPLIVCLCCFAVILFMAFMPLRDDSTTLSMLRTALGGTSHNMPTIGKHENSELPPSRCLVIASTAEQDTSWVETELGNELGLSKRIYVVDNASSEFSVPLNKGHEAMVYLTHIIDEYDNLSEITLFLHAHQFSWHNNDLLDRDAAEMIRRLIPGYVMRNGYVNLRCHHEPGCPSHIFPHEPNPDPEHPEIAVMGLAWTEIFPGELVPTSLAQPCCAQMAVSRDAILALSRQRYVDLRNWLLQTPLSDGLSGRVFEYIWQYIWGHTYEYCPSQSVCYCDGYGVCFGGEEQYATYHTLRHITENMDTTLKMRILDEVPRSGGVAPRDTLLKSKESVERRLEAWKSSAIMRGTNPSHRALEAGRP
;
A
#
# COMPACT_ATOMS: atom_id res chain seq x y z
N MET A 1 -22.12 -37.73 19.65
CA MET A 1 -23.42 -37.17 19.22
C MET A 1 -23.10 -36.10 18.20
N ILE A 2 -23.17 -36.45 16.91
CA ILE A 2 -22.72 -35.62 15.79
C ILE A 2 -23.87 -34.66 15.45
N LEU A 3 -23.66 -33.36 15.63
CA LEU A 3 -24.61 -32.32 15.26
C LEU A 3 -24.50 -32.02 13.77
N HIS A 4 -25.57 -32.31 13.02
CA HIS A 4 -25.71 -31.96 11.61
C HIS A 4 -25.89 -30.44 11.46
N VAL A 5 -24.97 -29.78 10.75
CA VAL A 5 -25.15 -28.42 10.24
C VAL A 5 -26.13 -28.46 9.06
N PRO A 6 -27.19 -27.61 9.01
CA PRO A 6 -28.17 -27.65 7.93
C PRO A 6 -27.58 -27.11 6.62
N ARG A 7 -27.71 -27.88 5.54
CA ARG A 7 -27.23 -27.63 4.17
C ARG A 7 -27.83 -26.41 3.44
N HIS A 8 -28.53 -25.51 4.14
CA HIS A 8 -29.29 -24.41 3.52
C HIS A 8 -28.65 -23.02 3.64
N ILE A 9 -27.58 -22.86 4.43
CA ILE A 9 -26.83 -21.60 4.56
C ILE A 9 -26.20 -21.13 3.22
N PRO A 10 -25.54 -21.97 2.40
CA PRO A 10 -24.92 -21.51 1.16
C PRO A 10 -25.95 -21.10 0.09
N LEU A 11 -27.17 -21.63 0.14
CA LEU A 11 -28.23 -21.28 -0.82
C LEU A 11 -28.79 -19.87 -0.53
N ILE A 12 -28.94 -19.52 0.75
CA ILE A 12 -29.47 -18.22 1.19
C ILE A 12 -28.48 -17.10 0.87
N VAL A 13 -27.18 -17.33 1.11
CA VAL A 13 -26.11 -16.37 0.75
C VAL A 13 -26.06 -16.14 -0.76
N CYS A 14 -26.20 -17.20 -1.57
CA CYS A 14 -26.20 -17.09 -3.03
C CYS A 14 -27.44 -16.33 -3.56
N LEU A 15 -28.62 -16.55 -2.97
CA LEU A 15 -29.86 -15.83 -3.30
C LEU A 15 -29.80 -14.34 -2.92
N CYS A 16 -29.20 -14.00 -1.78
CA CYS A 16 -29.01 -12.60 -1.37
C CYS A 16 -28.06 -11.85 -2.32
N CYS A 17 -26.95 -12.47 -2.73
CA CYS A 17 -26.03 -11.88 -3.71
C CYS A 17 -26.72 -11.68 -5.07
N PHE A 18 -27.53 -12.65 -5.53
CA PHE A 18 -28.24 -12.55 -6.80
C PHE A 18 -29.32 -11.45 -6.79
N ALA A 19 -30.01 -11.25 -5.66
CA ALA A 19 -31.01 -10.20 -5.49
C ALA A 19 -30.37 -8.80 -5.49
N VAL A 20 -29.21 -8.61 -4.85
CA VAL A 20 -28.46 -7.35 -4.87
C VAL A 20 -27.94 -7.04 -6.28
N ILE A 21 -27.47 -8.06 -7.02
CA ILE A 21 -27.03 -7.93 -8.42
C ILE A 21 -28.18 -7.52 -9.34
N LEU A 22 -29.35 -8.14 -9.21
CA LEU A 22 -30.55 -7.77 -9.96
C LEU A 22 -31.04 -6.36 -9.60
N PHE A 23 -31.03 -5.99 -8.33
CA PHE A 23 -31.41 -4.64 -7.88
C PHE A 23 -30.48 -3.56 -8.45
N MET A 24 -29.17 -3.81 -8.49
CA MET A 24 -28.17 -2.88 -9.03
C MET A 24 -28.10 -2.86 -10.56
N ALA A 25 -28.55 -3.93 -11.24
CA ALA A 25 -28.60 -4.01 -12.71
C ALA A 25 -29.85 -3.33 -13.30
N PHE A 26 -30.93 -3.22 -12.51
CA PHE A 26 -32.22 -2.69 -12.98
C PHE A 26 -32.66 -1.40 -12.28
N MET A 27 -31.88 -0.86 -11.33
CA MET A 27 -32.12 0.51 -10.86
C MET A 27 -31.76 1.51 -11.98
N PRO A 28 -32.73 2.30 -12.47
CA PRO A 28 -32.40 3.42 -13.34
C PRO A 28 -31.55 4.42 -12.54
N LEU A 29 -30.49 4.93 -13.17
CA LEU A 29 -29.75 6.08 -12.66
C LEU A 29 -30.76 7.19 -12.34
N ARG A 30 -30.72 7.72 -11.11
CA ARG A 30 -31.32 9.02 -10.84
C ARG A 30 -30.54 10.03 -11.67
N ASP A 31 -31.16 10.44 -12.76
CA ASP A 31 -30.59 11.34 -13.76
C ASP A 31 -30.59 12.76 -13.17
N ASP A 32 -29.49 13.14 -12.49
CA ASP A 32 -29.27 14.51 -11.99
C ASP A 32 -28.90 15.47 -13.14
N SER A 33 -29.65 15.42 -14.23
CA SER A 33 -29.59 16.37 -15.36
C SER A 33 -29.87 17.82 -14.94
N THR A 34 -30.41 18.03 -13.73
CA THR A 34 -30.62 19.34 -13.11
C THR A 34 -29.32 20.07 -12.75
N THR A 35 -28.20 19.37 -12.54
CA THR A 35 -26.90 20.00 -12.26
C THR A 35 -26.21 20.53 -13.52
N LEU A 36 -26.35 19.84 -14.65
CA LEU A 36 -25.79 20.25 -15.94
C LEU A 36 -26.57 21.42 -16.58
N SER A 37 -27.87 21.52 -16.32
CA SER A 37 -28.73 22.63 -16.75
C SER A 37 -28.38 23.96 -16.07
N MET A 38 -28.04 23.93 -14.78
CA MET A 38 -27.61 25.13 -14.05
C MET A 38 -26.26 25.66 -14.54
N LEU A 39 -25.33 24.77 -14.93
CA LEU A 39 -24.02 25.19 -15.46
C LEU A 39 -24.11 25.88 -16.83
N ARG A 40 -25.05 25.46 -17.70
CA ARG A 40 -25.24 26.11 -19.01
C ARG A 40 -25.89 27.48 -18.92
N THR A 41 -26.69 27.73 -17.89
CA THR A 41 -27.37 29.01 -17.69
C THR A 41 -26.46 30.07 -17.05
N ALA A 42 -25.41 29.65 -16.32
CA ALA A 42 -24.41 30.55 -15.74
C ALA A 42 -23.34 31.04 -16.73
N LEU A 43 -23.21 30.42 -17.92
CA LEU A 43 -22.20 30.75 -18.93
C LEU A 43 -22.69 31.71 -20.03
N GLY A 44 -23.91 32.23 -19.92
CA GLY A 44 -24.49 33.19 -20.86
C GLY A 44 -24.75 34.54 -20.22
N GLY A 45 -23.73 35.38 -20.01
CA GLY A 45 -23.96 36.75 -19.55
C GLY A 45 -22.72 37.56 -19.18
N THR A 46 -22.42 38.55 -20.03
CA THR A 46 -21.65 39.79 -19.80
C THR A 46 -20.12 39.71 -19.64
N SER A 47 -19.46 40.21 -20.69
CA SER A 47 -18.09 40.69 -20.71
C SER A 47 -17.92 41.83 -19.69
N HIS A 48 -17.12 41.60 -18.65
CA HIS A 48 -16.55 42.65 -17.82
C HIS A 48 -15.08 42.35 -17.54
N ASN A 49 -14.26 43.38 -17.76
CA ASN A 49 -12.79 43.39 -17.66
C ASN A 49 -12.26 42.65 -16.42
N MET A 50 -11.40 41.66 -16.68
CA MET A 50 -10.63 40.94 -15.67
C MET A 50 -9.55 41.87 -15.10
N PRO A 51 -9.49 42.11 -13.78
CA PRO A 51 -8.32 42.74 -13.17
C PRO A 51 -7.17 41.73 -13.17
N THR A 52 -6.01 42.19 -13.61
CA THR A 52 -4.74 41.49 -13.50
C THR A 52 -4.37 41.29 -12.03
N ILE A 53 -4.60 40.08 -11.52
CA ILE A 53 -4.04 39.52 -10.28
C ILE A 53 -3.19 38.35 -10.78
N GLY A 54 -1.87 38.35 -10.76
CA GLY A 54 -0.95 38.73 -9.70
C GLY A 54 0.11 37.64 -9.74
N LYS A 55 1.21 37.88 -10.46
CA LYS A 55 2.40 37.04 -10.43
C LYS A 55 2.87 36.91 -8.98
N HIS A 56 2.83 35.72 -8.40
CA HIS A 56 3.78 35.22 -7.40
C HIS A 56 3.43 33.75 -7.07
N GLU A 57 3.77 32.83 -7.95
CA GLU A 57 4.11 31.47 -7.54
C GLU A 57 5.62 31.36 -7.72
N ASN A 58 6.36 31.46 -6.62
CA ASN A 58 7.67 30.83 -6.57
C ASN A 58 7.39 29.34 -6.79
N SER A 59 7.74 28.82 -7.97
CA SER A 59 7.79 27.38 -8.23
C SER A 59 8.84 26.78 -7.30
N GLU A 60 8.46 26.49 -6.05
CA GLU A 60 9.28 25.69 -5.15
C GLU A 60 9.48 24.33 -5.82
N LEU A 61 10.74 23.93 -5.95
CA LEU A 61 11.10 22.58 -6.38
C LEU A 61 10.40 21.57 -5.47
N PRO A 62 9.97 20.40 -6.00
CA PRO A 62 9.40 19.36 -5.16
C PRO A 62 10.43 18.96 -4.07
N PRO A 63 9.98 18.51 -2.89
CA PRO A 63 10.86 18.00 -1.85
C PRO A 63 11.79 16.91 -2.41
N SER A 64 13.03 16.93 -1.95
CA SER A 64 14.04 15.93 -2.32
C SER A 64 13.62 14.54 -1.84
N ARG A 65 13.71 13.55 -2.73
CA ARG A 65 13.37 12.16 -2.50
C ARG A 65 14.55 11.27 -2.87
N CYS A 66 14.77 10.21 -2.10
CA CYS A 66 15.74 9.15 -2.43
C CYS A 66 15.02 7.80 -2.48
N LEU A 67 15.05 7.15 -3.65
CA LEU A 67 14.60 5.78 -3.83
C LEU A 67 15.74 4.81 -3.55
N VAL A 68 15.57 3.99 -2.52
CA VAL A 68 16.49 2.94 -2.09
C VAL A 68 15.87 1.59 -2.43
N ILE A 69 16.54 0.84 -3.29
CA ILE A 69 16.10 -0.48 -3.75
C ILE A 69 17.06 -1.53 -3.22
N ALA A 70 16.50 -2.55 -2.57
CA ALA A 70 17.19 -3.79 -2.25
C ALA A 70 17.02 -4.79 -3.41
N SER A 71 18.14 -5.25 -3.96
CA SER A 71 18.16 -6.17 -5.12
C SER A 71 19.26 -7.22 -4.98
N THR A 72 19.05 -8.38 -5.58
CA THR A 72 20.13 -9.30 -5.98
C THR A 72 20.60 -8.98 -7.40
N ALA A 73 21.73 -9.54 -7.81
CA ALA A 73 22.28 -9.36 -9.15
C ALA A 73 21.41 -9.99 -10.26
N GLU A 74 20.56 -10.96 -9.91
CA GLU A 74 19.65 -11.63 -10.86
C GLU A 74 18.34 -10.85 -11.08
N GLN A 75 17.97 -9.95 -10.16
CA GLN A 75 16.75 -9.18 -10.26
C GLN A 75 16.89 -8.02 -11.25
N ASP A 76 15.84 -7.79 -12.04
CA ASP A 76 15.79 -6.70 -13.02
C ASP A 76 15.34 -5.40 -12.36
N THR A 77 16.27 -4.44 -12.25
CA THR A 77 16.01 -3.07 -11.78
C THR A 77 16.10 -2.03 -12.90
N SER A 78 16.13 -2.44 -14.17
CA SER A 78 16.22 -1.51 -15.32
C SER A 78 14.97 -0.62 -15.47
N TRP A 79 13.84 -1.07 -14.94
CA TRP A 79 12.60 -0.28 -14.88
C TRP A 79 12.76 1.02 -14.09
N VAL A 80 13.66 1.07 -13.11
CA VAL A 80 13.86 2.24 -12.26
C VAL A 80 14.27 3.45 -13.10
N GLU A 81 15.22 3.24 -14.00
CA GLU A 81 15.65 4.31 -14.91
C GLU A 81 14.62 4.53 -16.02
N THR A 82 14.05 3.45 -16.56
CA THR A 82 13.05 3.53 -17.65
C THR A 82 11.81 4.34 -17.24
N GLU A 83 11.30 4.11 -16.04
CA GLU A 83 10.09 4.74 -15.53
C GLU A 83 10.37 6.02 -14.75
N LEU A 84 11.44 6.06 -13.95
CA LEU A 84 11.67 7.13 -12.97
C LEU A 84 12.92 7.97 -13.27
N GLY A 85 13.62 7.73 -14.38
CA GLY A 85 14.85 8.45 -14.78
C GLY A 85 14.64 9.97 -14.81
N ASN A 86 13.49 10.43 -15.30
CA ASN A 86 13.14 11.83 -15.46
C ASN A 86 12.38 12.46 -14.28
N GLU A 87 12.14 11.71 -13.20
CA GLU A 87 11.40 12.22 -12.03
C GLU A 87 12.21 13.32 -11.30
N LEU A 88 11.68 14.55 -11.31
CA LEU A 88 12.31 15.68 -10.65
C LEU A 88 12.41 15.44 -9.13
N GLY A 89 13.59 15.75 -8.58
CA GLY A 89 13.86 15.62 -7.15
C GLY A 89 13.95 14.17 -6.65
N LEU A 90 14.01 13.16 -7.53
CA LEU A 90 14.18 11.76 -7.14
C LEU A 90 15.58 11.23 -7.47
N SER A 91 16.40 11.08 -6.43
CA SER A 91 17.65 10.32 -6.51
C SER A 91 17.38 8.82 -6.35
N LYS A 92 18.28 7.97 -6.86
CA LYS A 92 18.15 6.52 -6.83
C LYS A 92 19.41 5.88 -6.26
N ARG A 93 19.22 4.82 -5.47
CA ARG A 93 20.25 4.02 -4.81
C ARG A 93 19.84 2.56 -4.92
N ILE A 94 20.48 1.82 -5.81
CA ILE A 94 20.16 0.40 -6.05
C ILE A 94 21.25 -0.44 -5.41
N TYR A 95 20.95 -1.02 -4.25
CA TYR A 95 21.88 -1.87 -3.53
C TYR A 95 21.80 -3.30 -4.05
N VAL A 96 22.96 -3.84 -4.48
CA VAL A 96 23.06 -5.22 -4.98
C VAL A 96 23.72 -6.09 -3.92
N VAL A 97 22.93 -6.87 -3.20
CA VAL A 97 23.35 -7.49 -1.93
C VAL A 97 24.37 -8.62 -2.08
N ASP A 98 24.42 -9.24 -3.25
CA ASP A 98 25.29 -10.36 -3.62
C ASP A 98 26.40 -9.97 -4.62
N ASN A 99 26.63 -8.66 -4.81
CA ASN A 99 27.72 -8.13 -5.64
C ASN A 99 28.52 -7.04 -4.91
N ALA A 100 29.64 -7.41 -4.30
CA ALA A 100 30.52 -6.51 -3.57
C ALA A 100 31.20 -5.43 -4.45
N SER A 101 31.17 -5.57 -5.78
CA SER A 101 31.72 -4.60 -6.72
C SER A 101 30.68 -3.58 -7.20
N SER A 102 29.42 -3.70 -6.76
CA SER A 102 28.39 -2.71 -7.08
C SER A 102 28.66 -1.38 -6.37
N GLU A 103 28.23 -0.27 -6.98
CA GLU A 103 28.37 1.08 -6.42
C GLU A 103 27.74 1.17 -5.02
N PHE A 104 26.56 0.56 -4.87
CA PHE A 104 25.89 0.41 -3.59
C PHE A 104 25.86 -1.08 -3.22
N SER A 105 26.73 -1.45 -2.29
CA SER A 105 26.83 -2.81 -1.76
C SER A 105 26.52 -2.82 -0.26
N VAL A 106 26.44 -4.03 0.31
CA VAL A 106 26.20 -4.23 1.75
C VAL A 106 27.37 -4.99 2.36
N PRO A 107 27.64 -4.84 3.68
CA PRO A 107 28.74 -5.54 4.33
C PRO A 107 28.55 -7.07 4.37
N LEU A 108 27.31 -7.54 4.37
CA LEU A 108 26.95 -8.97 4.34
C LEU A 108 25.51 -9.12 3.86
N ASN A 109 25.24 -10.09 2.98
CA ASN A 109 23.87 -10.43 2.60
C ASN A 109 23.15 -11.21 3.73
N LYS A 110 22.52 -10.49 4.67
CA LYS A 110 21.79 -11.04 5.82
C LYS A 110 20.73 -10.07 6.32
N GLY A 111 19.53 -10.56 6.62
CA GLY A 111 18.36 -9.77 6.99
C GLY A 111 17.56 -9.21 5.82
N HIS A 112 17.75 -9.78 4.61
CA HIS A 112 17.17 -9.26 3.36
C HIS A 112 17.33 -7.71 3.25
N GLU A 113 16.22 -6.99 3.08
CA GLU A 113 16.19 -5.55 2.85
C GLU A 113 16.62 -4.74 4.08
N ALA A 114 16.51 -5.31 5.28
CA ALA A 114 16.92 -4.63 6.51
C ALA A 114 18.39 -4.21 6.46
N MET A 115 19.27 -5.05 5.89
CA MET A 115 20.68 -4.71 5.73
C MET A 115 20.88 -3.51 4.80
N VAL A 116 20.14 -3.48 3.68
CA VAL A 116 20.19 -2.40 2.70
C VAL A 116 19.74 -1.10 3.34
N TYR A 117 18.58 -1.11 4.01
CA TYR A 117 18.00 0.09 4.59
C TYR A 117 18.89 0.67 5.69
N LEU A 118 19.39 -0.18 6.60
CA LEU A 118 20.33 0.24 7.64
C LEU A 118 21.65 0.75 7.05
N THR A 119 22.20 0.09 6.05
CA THR A 119 23.45 0.51 5.40
C THR A 119 23.29 1.86 4.72
N HIS A 120 22.22 2.06 3.95
CA HIS A 120 21.91 3.35 3.34
C HIS A 120 21.83 4.47 4.36
N ILE A 121 21.07 4.28 5.44
CA ILE A 121 20.90 5.30 6.47
C ILE A 121 22.23 5.65 7.13
N ILE A 122 23.07 4.64 7.42
CA ILE A 122 24.38 4.87 8.05
C ILE A 122 25.30 5.67 7.13
N ASP A 123 25.34 5.31 5.85
CA ASP A 123 26.28 5.87 4.88
C ASP A 123 25.86 7.29 4.43
N GLU A 124 24.56 7.53 4.28
CA GLU A 124 24.00 8.81 3.79
C GLU A 124 23.42 9.67 4.92
N TYR A 125 23.68 9.34 6.19
CA TYR A 125 23.03 9.96 7.36
C TYR A 125 23.04 11.50 7.36
N ASP A 126 24.16 12.12 6.95
CA ASP A 126 24.29 13.58 6.91
C ASP A 126 23.72 14.21 5.63
N ASN A 127 23.41 13.40 4.62
CA ASN A 127 22.99 13.80 3.26
C ASN A 127 21.61 13.25 2.89
N LEU A 128 20.83 12.78 3.87
CA LEU A 128 19.49 12.24 3.64
C LEU A 128 18.60 13.25 2.88
N SER A 129 17.89 12.73 1.87
CA SER A 129 16.81 13.47 1.21
C SER A 129 15.66 13.72 2.20
N GLU A 130 14.80 14.70 1.93
CA GLU A 130 13.64 15.00 2.79
C GLU A 130 12.72 13.79 2.99
N ILE A 131 12.64 12.92 1.98
CA ILE A 131 11.96 11.63 2.06
C ILE A 131 12.86 10.54 1.50
N THR A 132 13.01 9.44 2.22
CA THR A 132 13.63 8.20 1.71
C THR A 132 12.54 7.15 1.50
N LEU A 133 12.48 6.58 0.30
CA LEU A 133 11.60 5.47 -0.06
C LEU A 133 12.42 4.19 -0.09
N PHE A 134 11.99 3.19 0.66
CA PHE A 134 12.62 1.88 0.77
C PHE A 134 11.73 0.83 0.10
N LEU A 135 12.22 0.18 -0.96
CA LEU A 135 11.44 -0.76 -1.77
C LEU A 135 12.25 -2.01 -2.16
N HIS A 136 11.52 -3.06 -2.54
CA HIS A 136 12.06 -4.22 -3.25
C HIS A 136 12.38 -3.91 -4.71
N ALA A 137 13.14 -4.79 -5.35
CA ALA A 137 13.53 -4.68 -6.75
C ALA A 137 12.38 -4.77 -7.77
N HIS A 138 11.24 -5.37 -7.45
CA HIS A 138 10.20 -5.70 -8.43
C HIS A 138 9.30 -4.49 -8.77
N GLN A 139 9.19 -4.14 -10.05
CA GLN A 139 8.20 -3.14 -10.50
C GLN A 139 6.77 -3.63 -10.23
N PHE A 140 6.43 -4.83 -10.70
CA PHE A 140 5.09 -5.41 -10.55
C PHE A 140 5.09 -6.54 -9.52
N SER A 141 4.26 -6.43 -8.49
CA SER A 141 4.18 -7.46 -7.45
C SER A 141 2.85 -7.48 -6.70
N TRP A 142 2.47 -8.64 -6.16
CA TRP A 142 1.28 -8.80 -5.32
C TRP A 142 1.32 -7.94 -4.05
N HIS A 143 2.52 -7.61 -3.55
CA HIS A 143 2.69 -6.78 -2.36
C HIS A 143 2.56 -5.27 -2.63
N ASN A 144 2.45 -4.87 -3.91
CA ASN A 144 2.18 -3.48 -4.30
C ASN A 144 0.69 -3.13 -4.24
N ASN A 145 0.38 -1.85 -4.32
CA ASN A 145 -1.00 -1.36 -4.20
C ASN A 145 -1.87 -1.77 -5.39
N ASP A 146 -2.90 -2.56 -5.13
CA ASP A 146 -3.81 -3.04 -6.17
C ASP A 146 -4.60 -1.94 -6.89
N LEU A 147 -4.84 -0.77 -6.27
CA LEU A 147 -5.46 0.37 -6.97
C LEU A 147 -4.50 1.13 -7.88
N LEU A 148 -3.21 0.89 -7.74
CA LEU A 148 -2.14 1.46 -8.57
C LEU A 148 -1.54 0.36 -9.46
N ASP A 149 -2.40 -0.58 -9.88
CA ASP A 149 -2.09 -1.63 -10.84
C ASP A 149 -0.90 -2.51 -10.44
N ARG A 150 -0.63 -2.60 -9.13
CA ARG A 150 0.51 -3.31 -8.53
C ARG A 150 1.86 -2.82 -9.04
N ASP A 151 1.92 -1.59 -9.54
CA ASP A 151 3.12 -0.98 -10.12
C ASP A 151 3.83 -0.09 -9.09
N ALA A 152 5.08 -0.44 -8.77
CA ALA A 152 5.94 0.34 -7.89
C ALA A 152 6.24 1.73 -8.45
N ALA A 153 6.37 1.89 -9.77
CA ALA A 153 6.60 3.19 -10.39
C ALA A 153 5.40 4.13 -10.14
N GLU A 154 4.17 3.63 -10.30
CA GLU A 154 2.96 4.39 -10.00
C GLU A 154 2.83 4.72 -8.51
N MET A 155 3.20 3.79 -7.62
CA MET A 155 3.27 4.07 -6.19
C MET A 155 4.23 5.23 -5.89
N ILE A 156 5.43 5.23 -6.47
CA ILE A 156 6.43 6.28 -6.24
C ILE A 156 6.00 7.63 -6.82
N ARG A 157 5.44 7.65 -8.03
CA ARG A 157 4.95 8.89 -8.69
C ARG A 157 3.80 9.53 -7.91
N ARG A 158 2.87 8.72 -7.43
CA ARG A 158 1.64 9.21 -6.79
C ARG A 158 1.76 9.49 -5.30
N LEU A 159 2.80 8.96 -4.65
CA LEU A 159 2.99 9.18 -3.21
C LEU A 159 3.11 10.68 -2.91
N ILE A 160 2.18 11.18 -2.11
CA ILE A 160 2.09 12.60 -1.76
C ILE A 160 3.16 12.92 -0.70
N PRO A 161 4.17 13.76 -1.01
CA PRO A 161 5.25 14.05 -0.07
C PRO A 161 4.76 14.59 1.28
N GLY A 162 3.74 15.46 1.24
CA GLY A 162 3.14 16.02 2.45
C GLY A 162 2.51 14.98 3.37
N TYR A 163 2.05 13.84 2.85
CA TYR A 163 1.54 12.74 3.67
C TYR A 163 2.68 12.07 4.44
N VAL A 164 3.81 11.79 3.77
CA VAL A 164 4.99 11.22 4.43
C VAL A 164 5.57 12.18 5.47
N MET A 165 5.74 13.45 5.13
CA MET A 165 6.30 14.45 6.05
C MET A 165 5.44 14.65 7.30
N ARG A 166 4.10 14.62 7.17
CA ARG A 166 3.20 14.75 8.34
C ARG A 166 3.22 13.52 9.25
N ASN A 167 3.32 12.32 8.67
CA ASN A 167 3.26 11.08 9.44
C ASN A 167 4.64 10.60 9.92
N GLY A 168 5.73 11.10 9.34
CA GLY A 168 7.10 10.70 9.65
C GLY A 168 7.49 9.34 9.07
N TYR A 169 6.60 8.36 9.19
CA TYR A 169 6.70 6.99 8.69
C TYR A 169 5.41 6.59 7.97
N VAL A 170 5.54 5.95 6.81
CA VAL A 170 4.42 5.44 6.02
C VAL A 170 4.79 4.09 5.43
N ASN A 171 4.05 3.03 5.76
CA ASN A 171 4.07 1.82 4.94
C ASN A 171 3.44 2.12 3.57
N LEU A 172 4.11 1.76 2.48
CA LEU A 172 3.67 2.04 1.12
C LEU A 172 2.50 1.13 0.67
N ARG A 173 2.24 0.03 1.39
CA ARG A 173 1.09 -0.83 1.16
C ARG A 173 -0.10 -0.32 1.97
N CYS A 174 -1.21 -0.03 1.27
CA CYS A 174 -2.47 0.33 1.93
C CYS A 174 -3.29 -0.87 2.37
N HIS A 175 -3.10 -2.03 1.74
CA HIS A 175 -3.83 -3.26 2.07
C HIS A 175 -3.37 -3.85 3.40
N HIS A 176 -4.32 -4.18 4.26
CA HIS A 176 -4.03 -4.71 5.60
C HIS A 176 -3.49 -6.14 5.60
N GLU A 177 -3.91 -6.98 4.66
CA GLU A 177 -3.47 -8.37 4.61
C GLU A 177 -2.23 -8.52 3.71
N PRO A 178 -1.17 -9.22 4.16
CA PRO A 178 -0.95 -9.71 5.53
C PRO A 178 -0.44 -8.63 6.49
N GLY A 179 -0.64 -8.85 7.80
CA GLY A 179 0.00 -8.12 8.91
C GLY A 179 -0.91 -7.18 9.73
N CYS A 180 -2.13 -6.92 9.26
CA CYS A 180 -3.17 -6.20 9.99
C CYS A 180 -4.52 -6.95 9.92
N PRO A 181 -5.22 -7.20 11.04
CA PRO A 181 -4.85 -6.88 12.43
C PRO A 181 -3.62 -7.69 12.91
N SER A 182 -3.14 -7.42 14.12
CA SER A 182 -1.96 -8.08 14.68
C SER A 182 -2.06 -9.60 14.67
N HIS A 183 -1.01 -10.26 14.17
CA HIS A 183 -0.77 -11.69 14.36
C HIS A 183 0.44 -11.98 15.28
N ILE A 184 1.18 -10.94 15.67
CA ILE A 184 2.40 -11.05 16.48
C ILE A 184 2.09 -10.61 17.90
N PHE A 185 2.09 -11.57 18.83
CA PHE A 185 1.92 -11.36 20.26
C PHE A 185 3.22 -11.74 20.98
N PRO A 186 4.16 -10.80 21.21
CA PRO A 186 5.51 -11.13 21.68
C PRO A 186 5.60 -11.86 23.03
N HIS A 187 4.56 -11.78 23.86
CA HIS A 187 4.45 -12.50 25.13
C HIS A 187 3.96 -13.95 24.99
N GLU A 188 3.47 -14.31 23.81
CA GLU A 188 2.87 -15.61 23.49
C GLU A 188 3.63 -16.26 22.31
N PRO A 189 4.91 -16.62 22.48
CA PRO A 189 5.70 -17.18 21.40
C PRO A 189 5.11 -18.51 20.91
N ASN A 190 4.84 -18.59 19.60
CA ASN A 190 4.28 -19.76 18.95
C ASN A 190 5.08 -20.11 17.69
N PRO A 191 5.65 -21.33 17.58
CA PRO A 191 6.35 -21.76 16.37
C PRO A 191 5.36 -22.11 15.25
N ASP A 192 4.86 -21.07 14.58
CA ASP A 192 4.05 -21.18 13.36
C ASP A 192 4.98 -21.11 12.12
N PRO A 193 5.05 -22.16 11.27
CA PRO A 193 5.84 -22.11 10.04
C PRO A 193 5.40 -21.03 9.04
N GLU A 194 4.14 -20.60 9.05
CA GLU A 194 3.63 -19.53 8.19
C GLU A 194 4.04 -18.13 8.70
N HIS A 195 4.19 -18.01 10.02
CA HIS A 195 4.53 -16.77 10.74
C HIS A 195 5.66 -17.01 11.76
N PRO A 196 6.87 -17.41 11.30
CA PRO A 196 7.94 -17.85 12.19
C PRO A 196 8.47 -16.72 13.09
N GLU A 197 8.22 -15.46 12.73
CA GLU A 197 8.59 -14.29 13.54
C GLU A 197 7.91 -14.25 14.91
N ILE A 198 6.71 -14.83 15.05
CA ILE A 198 5.97 -14.85 16.32
C ILE A 198 6.80 -15.52 17.43
N ALA A 199 7.50 -16.61 17.08
CA ALA A 199 8.29 -17.38 18.04
C ALA A 199 9.50 -16.63 18.61
N VAL A 200 10.01 -15.62 17.89
CA VAL A 200 11.28 -14.95 18.23
C VAL A 200 11.14 -13.48 18.59
N MET A 201 10.00 -12.85 18.26
CA MET A 201 9.83 -11.41 18.39
C MET A 201 10.05 -10.88 19.81
N GLY A 202 9.55 -11.57 20.84
CA GLY A 202 9.71 -11.13 22.23
C GLY A 202 11.19 -11.05 22.66
N LEU A 203 11.98 -12.07 22.34
CA LEU A 203 13.42 -12.08 22.63
C LEU A 203 14.15 -11.03 21.80
N ALA A 204 13.90 -11.00 20.48
CA ALA A 204 14.50 -10.01 19.59
C ALA A 204 14.19 -8.58 20.04
N TRP A 205 12.98 -8.30 20.50
CA TRP A 205 12.59 -7.00 21.04
C TRP A 205 13.45 -6.60 22.23
N THR A 206 13.65 -7.49 23.20
CA THR A 206 14.46 -7.21 24.40
C THR A 206 15.93 -6.94 24.08
N GLU A 207 16.46 -7.60 23.05
CA GLU A 207 17.84 -7.40 22.57
C GLU A 207 17.98 -6.10 21.79
N ILE A 208 17.02 -5.81 20.90
CA ILE A 208 17.04 -4.64 20.03
C ILE A 208 16.74 -3.36 20.83
N PHE A 209 15.78 -3.39 21.76
CA PHE A 209 15.31 -2.25 22.54
C PHE A 209 15.52 -2.47 24.04
N PRO A 210 16.79 -2.48 24.51
CA PRO A 210 17.08 -2.74 25.91
C PRO A 210 16.46 -1.66 26.81
N GLY A 211 15.65 -2.10 27.78
CA GLY A 211 14.94 -1.22 28.72
C GLY A 211 13.54 -0.78 28.29
N GLU A 212 13.15 -1.06 27.04
CA GLU A 212 11.77 -0.84 26.59
C GLU A 212 10.84 -1.98 27.02
N LEU A 213 9.57 -1.65 27.26
CA LEU A 213 8.55 -2.66 27.49
C LEU A 213 8.32 -3.45 26.20
N VAL A 214 8.24 -4.78 26.33
CA VAL A 214 7.82 -5.65 25.23
C VAL A 214 6.33 -5.40 24.97
N PRO A 215 5.92 -5.02 23.75
CA PRO A 215 4.53 -4.70 23.46
C PRO A 215 3.64 -5.93 23.55
N THR A 216 2.35 -5.72 23.80
CA THR A 216 1.35 -6.81 23.82
C THR A 216 1.15 -7.41 22.44
N SER A 217 1.23 -6.59 21.40
CA SER A 217 0.96 -6.93 20.02
C SER A 217 1.75 -6.01 19.08
N LEU A 218 2.09 -6.52 17.90
CA LEU A 218 2.68 -5.75 16.81
C LEU A 218 1.88 -5.96 15.53
N ALA A 219 1.64 -4.88 14.79
CA ALA A 219 0.91 -4.97 13.53
C ALA A 219 1.39 -3.89 12.56
N GLN A 220 1.50 -4.27 11.29
CA GLN A 220 1.55 -3.35 10.16
C GLN A 220 1.33 -4.14 8.87
N PRO A 221 0.91 -3.50 7.76
CA PRO A 221 0.97 -4.15 6.46
C PRO A 221 2.36 -4.74 6.20
N CYS A 222 2.40 -5.91 5.57
CA CYS A 222 3.65 -6.64 5.36
C CYS A 222 4.67 -5.90 4.49
N CYS A 223 5.77 -6.63 4.29
CA CYS A 223 6.61 -6.59 3.12
C CYS A 223 7.59 -5.43 3.09
N ALA A 224 7.85 -4.77 4.21
CA ALA A 224 8.97 -3.84 4.39
C ALA A 224 9.18 -2.82 3.24
N GLN A 225 8.10 -2.31 2.63
CA GLN A 225 8.16 -1.19 1.69
C GLN A 225 7.58 0.05 2.36
N MET A 226 8.38 1.10 2.52
CA MET A 226 8.00 2.25 3.32
C MET A 226 8.62 3.55 2.81
N ALA A 227 7.99 4.67 3.13
CA ALA A 227 8.56 6.00 2.97
C ALA A 227 8.72 6.65 4.33
N VAL A 228 9.88 7.24 4.56
CA VAL A 228 10.26 7.82 5.85
C VAL A 228 10.76 9.24 5.62
N SER A 229 10.28 10.17 6.42
CA SER A 229 10.81 11.53 6.43
C SER A 229 12.23 11.56 7.00
N ARG A 230 13.05 12.50 6.52
CA ARG A 230 14.37 12.77 7.10
C ARG A 230 14.30 13.00 8.60
N ASP A 231 13.33 13.77 9.07
CA ASP A 231 13.21 14.12 10.48
C ASP A 231 12.95 12.88 11.35
N ALA A 232 12.13 11.93 10.87
CA ALA A 232 11.93 10.65 11.54
C ALA A 232 13.19 9.78 11.56
N ILE A 233 13.99 9.78 10.48
CA ILE A 233 15.28 9.07 10.48
C ILE A 233 16.25 9.72 11.47
N LEU A 234 16.37 11.05 11.45
CA LEU A 234 17.31 11.81 12.29
C LEU A 234 16.89 11.90 13.77
N ALA A 235 15.67 11.52 14.12
CA ALA A 235 15.22 11.38 15.50
C ALA A 235 16.03 10.31 16.27
N LEU A 236 16.65 9.36 15.56
CA LEU A 236 17.57 8.38 16.10
C LEU A 236 18.99 8.72 15.68
N SER A 237 19.96 8.60 16.59
CA SER A 237 21.37 8.85 16.26
C SER A 237 21.89 7.86 15.20
N ARG A 238 22.91 8.25 14.43
CA ARG A 238 23.63 7.33 13.53
C ARG A 238 24.09 6.06 14.26
N GLN A 239 24.58 6.21 15.49
CA GLN A 239 25.03 5.07 16.30
C GLN A 239 23.90 4.07 16.53
N ARG A 240 22.66 4.53 16.72
CA ARG A 240 21.52 3.63 16.88
C ARG A 240 21.32 2.73 15.66
N TYR A 241 21.45 3.27 14.44
CA TYR A 241 21.39 2.48 13.21
C TYR A 241 22.56 1.50 13.08
N VAL A 242 23.76 1.91 13.51
CA VAL A 242 24.92 1.01 13.60
C VAL A 242 24.65 -0.15 14.57
N ASP A 243 24.04 0.11 15.73
CA ASP A 243 23.70 -0.91 16.71
C ASP A 243 22.64 -1.89 16.18
N LEU A 244 21.61 -1.38 15.48
CA LEU A 244 20.62 -2.22 14.79
C LEU A 244 21.27 -3.12 13.73
N ARG A 245 22.18 -2.58 12.91
CA ARG A 245 22.91 -3.36 11.90
C ARG A 245 23.84 -4.39 12.55
N ASN A 246 24.47 -4.04 13.67
CA ASN A 246 25.31 -4.95 14.42
C ASN A 246 24.50 -6.11 15.01
N TRP A 247 23.32 -5.86 15.58
CA TRP A 247 22.41 -6.92 16.03
C TRP A 247 22.06 -7.85 14.86
N LEU A 248 21.70 -7.28 13.71
CA LEU A 248 21.38 -8.06 12.51
C LEU A 248 22.54 -8.95 12.05
N LEU A 249 23.77 -8.43 12.07
CA LEU A 249 24.96 -9.20 11.70
C LEU A 249 25.25 -10.33 12.71
N GLN A 250 25.06 -10.08 14.00
CA GLN A 250 25.48 -10.97 15.08
C GLN A 250 24.44 -12.00 15.52
N THR A 251 23.15 -11.71 15.31
CA THR A 251 22.07 -12.60 15.76
C THR A 251 22.21 -14.01 15.16
N PRO A 252 21.94 -15.09 15.91
CA PRO A 252 21.95 -16.45 15.38
C PRO A 252 20.76 -16.77 14.47
N LEU A 253 19.77 -15.85 14.37
CA LEU A 253 18.63 -16.00 13.49
C LEU A 253 19.08 -16.09 12.01
N SER A 254 18.35 -16.87 11.22
CA SER A 254 18.57 -16.96 9.78
C SER A 254 18.30 -15.62 9.09
N ASP A 255 18.82 -15.48 7.86
CA ASP A 255 18.61 -14.33 6.98
C ASP A 255 17.12 -13.91 6.95
N GLY A 256 16.24 -14.79 6.48
CA GLY A 256 14.81 -14.49 6.36
C GLY A 256 14.09 -14.26 7.70
N LEU A 257 14.48 -14.94 8.78
CA LEU A 257 13.82 -14.75 10.08
C LEU A 257 14.22 -13.43 10.73
N SER A 258 15.50 -13.06 10.65
CA SER A 258 15.96 -11.74 11.12
C SER A 258 15.40 -10.59 10.26
N GLY A 259 15.23 -10.80 8.96
CA GLY A 259 14.52 -9.85 8.08
C GLY A 259 13.06 -9.65 8.51
N ARG A 260 12.33 -10.72 8.82
CA ARG A 260 10.95 -10.63 9.33
C ARG A 260 10.83 -9.93 10.68
N VAL A 261 11.82 -10.07 11.57
CA VAL A 261 11.87 -9.26 12.80
C VAL A 261 11.90 -7.78 12.44
N PHE A 262 12.78 -7.37 11.53
CA PHE A 262 12.87 -5.98 11.09
C PHE A 262 11.59 -5.49 10.42
N GLU A 263 10.98 -6.32 9.57
CA GLU A 263 9.70 -6.02 8.90
C GLU A 263 8.65 -5.53 9.89
N TYR A 264 8.55 -6.11 11.08
CA TYR A 264 7.53 -5.76 12.09
C TYR A 264 8.02 -4.87 13.24
N ILE A 265 9.16 -4.19 13.09
CA ILE A 265 9.61 -3.15 14.05
C ILE A 265 9.85 -1.77 13.40
N TRP A 266 9.85 -1.65 12.07
CA TRP A 266 10.04 -0.35 11.41
C TRP A 266 9.02 0.71 11.83
N GLN A 267 7.76 0.31 12.00
CA GLN A 267 6.68 1.16 12.47
C GLN A 267 6.92 1.66 13.91
N TYR A 268 7.66 0.90 14.72
CA TYR A 268 8.07 1.36 16.04
C TYR A 268 9.29 2.28 15.97
N ILE A 269 10.30 1.92 15.16
CA ILE A 269 11.54 2.68 15.00
C ILE A 269 11.27 4.11 14.52
N TRP A 270 10.42 4.30 13.51
CA TRP A 270 10.16 5.62 12.90
C TRP A 270 8.75 6.16 13.12
N GLY A 271 7.76 5.28 13.32
CA GLY A 271 6.37 5.68 13.56
C GLY A 271 6.01 5.76 15.05
N HIS A 272 6.89 5.33 15.95
CA HIS A 272 6.68 5.28 17.41
C HIS A 272 5.35 4.61 17.82
N THR A 273 4.90 3.62 17.05
CA THR A 273 3.70 2.84 17.33
C THR A 273 4.02 1.35 17.30
N TYR A 274 3.29 0.56 18.09
CA TYR A 274 3.34 -0.89 18.02
C TYR A 274 2.47 -1.44 16.88
N GLU A 275 1.33 -0.79 16.64
CA GLU A 275 0.37 -1.14 15.61
C GLU A 275 0.19 0.03 14.63
N TYR A 276 0.58 -0.18 13.38
CA TYR A 276 0.40 0.76 12.28
C TYR A 276 -0.54 0.15 11.23
N CYS A 277 -1.84 0.28 11.45
CA CYS A 277 -2.88 -0.21 10.53
C CYS A 277 -3.80 0.94 10.12
N PRO A 278 -3.32 1.92 9.32
CA PRO A 278 -4.12 3.08 8.95
C PRO A 278 -5.35 2.66 8.14
N SER A 279 -6.41 3.48 8.16
CA SER A 279 -7.57 3.28 7.29
C SER A 279 -7.12 3.18 5.82
N GLN A 280 -7.50 2.11 5.14
CA GLN A 280 -7.09 1.88 3.74
C GLN A 280 -7.61 3.00 2.83
N SER A 281 -8.81 3.51 3.11
CA SER A 281 -9.39 4.65 2.38
C SER A 281 -8.54 5.91 2.56
N VAL A 282 -8.08 6.19 3.77
CA VAL A 282 -7.21 7.35 4.06
C VAL A 282 -5.83 7.16 3.44
N CYS A 283 -5.25 5.96 3.52
CA CYS A 283 -3.97 5.64 2.90
C CYS A 283 -4.00 5.92 1.38
N TYR A 284 -5.04 5.44 0.69
CA TYR A 284 -5.20 5.72 -0.73
C TYR A 284 -5.49 7.18 -1.04
N CYS A 285 -6.35 7.83 -0.25
CA CYS A 285 -6.76 9.21 -0.53
C CYS A 285 -5.66 10.22 -0.19
N ASP A 286 -5.18 10.27 1.05
CA ASP A 286 -4.19 11.26 1.49
C ASP A 286 -2.76 10.87 1.07
N GLY A 287 -2.48 9.57 0.96
CA GLY A 287 -1.16 9.06 0.56
C GLY A 287 -0.95 9.02 -0.95
N TYR A 288 -1.96 8.64 -1.74
CA TYR A 288 -1.81 8.42 -3.18
C TYR A 288 -2.77 9.23 -4.06
N GLY A 289 -3.63 10.07 -3.48
CA GLY A 289 -4.58 10.88 -4.24
C GLY A 289 -5.67 10.06 -4.93
N VAL A 290 -6.10 8.95 -4.32
CA VAL A 290 -7.23 8.12 -4.78
C VAL A 290 -8.33 8.19 -3.73
N CYS A 291 -9.26 9.14 -3.89
CA CYS A 291 -10.25 9.49 -2.88
C CYS A 291 -11.65 9.03 -3.28
N PHE A 292 -12.20 8.03 -2.60
CA PHE A 292 -13.53 7.47 -2.94
C PHE A 292 -14.69 8.27 -2.35
N GLY A 293 -14.40 9.18 -1.41
CA GLY A 293 -15.42 9.94 -0.71
C GLY A 293 -15.73 9.48 0.70
N GLY A 294 -14.81 8.73 1.32
CA GLY A 294 -14.96 8.15 2.64
C GLY A 294 -14.83 6.62 2.65
N GLU A 295 -14.75 6.07 3.86
CA GLU A 295 -14.51 4.64 4.08
C GLU A 295 -15.63 3.76 3.52
N GLU A 296 -16.89 4.20 3.59
CA GLU A 296 -18.04 3.44 3.09
C GLU A 296 -17.99 3.29 1.56
N GLN A 297 -17.62 4.35 0.85
CA GLN A 297 -17.48 4.36 -0.61
C GLN A 297 -16.31 3.48 -1.03
N TYR A 298 -15.17 3.58 -0.34
CA TYR A 298 -14.02 2.69 -0.54
C TYR A 298 -14.40 1.22 -0.29
N ALA A 299 -15.07 0.93 0.83
CA ALA A 299 -15.48 -0.44 1.18
C ALA A 299 -16.41 -1.02 0.12
N THR A 300 -17.38 -0.23 -0.35
CA THR A 300 -18.29 -0.65 -1.43
C THR A 300 -17.53 -0.94 -2.73
N TYR A 301 -16.60 -0.06 -3.13
CA TYR A 301 -15.74 -0.28 -4.28
C TYR A 301 -14.94 -1.58 -4.12
N HIS A 302 -14.29 -1.76 -2.98
CA HIS A 302 -13.47 -2.92 -2.68
C HIS A 302 -14.27 -4.23 -2.71
N THR A 303 -15.47 -4.25 -2.13
CA THR A 303 -16.38 -5.40 -2.19
C THR A 303 -16.77 -5.73 -3.64
N LEU A 304 -17.15 -4.73 -4.44
CA LEU A 304 -17.51 -4.96 -5.84
C LEU A 304 -16.32 -5.50 -6.64
N ARG A 305 -15.13 -4.95 -6.44
CA ARG A 305 -13.89 -5.43 -7.04
C ARG A 305 -13.62 -6.89 -6.68
N HIS A 306 -13.69 -7.24 -5.40
CA HIS A 306 -13.46 -8.61 -4.93
C HIS A 306 -14.47 -9.60 -5.53
N ILE A 307 -15.73 -9.20 -5.66
CA ILE A 307 -16.76 -10.00 -6.37
C ILE A 307 -16.34 -10.21 -7.82
N THR A 308 -15.90 -9.16 -8.53
CA THR A 308 -15.44 -9.25 -9.93
C THR A 308 -14.22 -10.17 -10.09
N GLU A 309 -13.25 -10.13 -9.18
CA GLU A 309 -12.10 -11.04 -9.17
C GLU A 309 -12.54 -12.51 -8.98
N ASN A 310 -13.50 -12.76 -8.08
CA ASN A 310 -14.08 -14.10 -7.89
C ASN A 310 -14.86 -14.59 -9.13
N MET A 311 -15.50 -13.69 -9.87
CA MET A 311 -16.11 -14.01 -11.17
C MET A 311 -15.05 -14.42 -12.18
N ASP A 312 -13.87 -13.77 -12.18
CA ASP A 312 -12.74 -14.13 -13.05
C ASP A 312 -12.21 -15.53 -12.74
N THR A 313 -11.99 -15.84 -11.47
CA THR A 313 -11.61 -17.18 -11.02
C THR A 313 -12.64 -18.22 -11.44
N THR A 314 -13.93 -17.93 -11.26
CA THR A 314 -15.02 -18.82 -11.70
C THR A 314 -15.00 -19.04 -13.21
N LEU A 315 -14.78 -17.98 -14.00
CA LEU A 315 -14.70 -18.08 -15.46
C LEU A 315 -13.48 -18.88 -15.92
N LYS A 316 -12.32 -18.71 -15.27
CA LYS A 316 -11.08 -19.47 -15.50
C LYS A 316 -11.26 -20.96 -15.17
N MET A 317 -11.86 -21.28 -14.02
CA MET A 317 -12.19 -22.67 -13.65
C MET A 317 -13.14 -23.32 -14.66
N ARG A 318 -14.09 -22.57 -15.23
CA ARG A 318 -14.96 -23.08 -16.31
C ARG A 318 -14.25 -23.29 -17.66
N ILE A 319 -13.05 -22.72 -17.86
CA ILE A 319 -12.22 -22.94 -19.06
C ILE A 319 -11.36 -24.20 -18.89
N LEU A 320 -10.98 -24.52 -17.65
CA LEU A 320 -10.09 -25.64 -17.30
C LEU A 320 -10.82 -26.99 -17.10
N ASP A 321 -12.13 -27.06 -17.42
CA ASP A 321 -13.09 -28.18 -17.28
C ASP A 321 -13.51 -28.57 -15.84
N GLU A 322 -14.71 -29.21 -15.67
CA GLU A 322 -15.29 -29.83 -14.43
C GLU A 322 -16.39 -29.10 -13.59
N VAL A 323 -17.42 -28.49 -14.17
CA VAL A 323 -18.68 -28.26 -13.41
C VAL A 323 -19.85 -28.98 -14.07
N PRO A 324 -20.41 -30.04 -13.45
CA PRO A 324 -21.68 -30.62 -13.91
C PRO A 324 -22.72 -29.51 -13.99
N ARG A 325 -23.51 -29.47 -15.07
CA ARG A 325 -24.67 -28.58 -15.25
C ARG A 325 -25.71 -28.86 -14.15
N SER A 326 -25.45 -28.41 -12.92
CA SER A 326 -26.43 -28.39 -11.84
C SER A 326 -27.15 -27.05 -11.90
N GLY A 327 -28.48 -27.12 -11.94
CA GLY A 327 -29.36 -25.98 -12.18
C GLY A 327 -29.21 -24.91 -11.10
N GLY A 328 -29.12 -23.65 -11.53
CA GLY A 328 -29.02 -22.47 -10.65
C GLY A 328 -27.84 -21.54 -10.98
N VAL A 329 -26.93 -21.95 -11.87
CA VAL A 329 -25.74 -21.17 -12.20
C VAL A 329 -25.96 -20.34 -13.47
N ALA A 330 -25.69 -19.03 -13.39
CA ALA A 330 -25.81 -18.12 -14.54
C ALA A 330 -25.00 -18.60 -15.76
N PRO A 331 -25.54 -18.49 -16.99
CA PRO A 331 -24.82 -18.83 -18.21
C PRO A 331 -23.48 -18.08 -18.30
N ARG A 332 -22.45 -18.72 -18.89
CA ARG A 332 -21.10 -18.14 -19.02
C ARG A 332 -21.14 -16.75 -19.66
N ASP A 333 -21.90 -16.59 -20.73
CA ASP A 333 -22.03 -15.31 -21.44
C ASP A 333 -22.71 -14.23 -20.61
N THR A 334 -23.70 -14.61 -19.79
CA THR A 334 -24.35 -13.69 -18.84
C THR A 334 -23.36 -13.26 -17.75
N LEU A 335 -22.55 -14.20 -17.23
CA LEU A 335 -21.53 -13.92 -16.24
C LEU A 335 -20.43 -13.00 -16.80
N LEU A 336 -19.98 -13.26 -18.03
CA LEU A 336 -18.98 -12.44 -18.71
C LEU A 336 -19.49 -11.02 -18.96
N LYS A 337 -20.70 -10.86 -19.51
CA LYS A 337 -21.31 -9.52 -19.70
C LYS A 337 -21.49 -8.77 -18.39
N SER A 338 -21.88 -9.47 -17.32
CA SER A 338 -22.00 -8.87 -15.99
C SER A 338 -20.63 -8.43 -15.48
N LYS A 339 -19.59 -9.25 -15.65
CA LYS A 339 -18.20 -8.93 -15.29
C LYS A 339 -17.72 -7.67 -16.01
N GLU A 340 -17.80 -7.64 -17.33
CA GLU A 340 -17.40 -6.50 -18.16
C GLU A 340 -18.18 -5.21 -17.81
N SER A 341 -19.46 -5.34 -17.43
CA SER A 341 -20.25 -4.20 -16.98
C SER A 341 -19.79 -3.66 -15.62
N VAL A 342 -19.42 -4.54 -14.68
CA VAL A 342 -18.92 -4.13 -13.36
C VAL A 342 -17.50 -3.57 -13.48
N GLU A 343 -16.63 -4.16 -14.28
CA GLU A 343 -15.27 -3.66 -14.55
C GLU A 343 -15.30 -2.23 -15.10
N ARG A 344 -16.15 -1.95 -16.09
CA ARG A 344 -16.30 -0.57 -16.61
C ARG A 344 -16.76 0.43 -15.55
N ARG A 345 -17.62 0.00 -14.61
CA ARG A 345 -18.07 0.85 -13.49
C ARG A 345 -16.95 1.06 -12.47
N LEU A 346 -16.19 0.02 -12.16
CA LEU A 346 -15.04 0.12 -11.26
C LEU A 346 -13.98 1.07 -11.85
N GLU A 347 -13.64 0.94 -13.13
CA GLU A 347 -12.68 1.84 -13.78
C GLU A 347 -13.15 3.30 -13.82
N ALA A 348 -14.44 3.54 -14.10
CA ALA A 348 -15.02 4.88 -14.04
C ALA A 348 -14.97 5.45 -12.60
N TRP A 349 -15.23 4.62 -11.58
CA TRP A 349 -15.18 5.04 -10.19
C TRP A 349 -13.74 5.31 -9.72
N LYS A 350 -12.78 4.43 -10.04
CA LYS A 350 -11.33 4.64 -9.81
C LYS A 350 -10.87 5.94 -10.46
N SER A 351 -11.24 6.18 -11.70
CA SER A 351 -10.92 7.44 -12.43
C SER A 351 -11.50 8.67 -11.73
N SER A 352 -12.76 8.60 -11.29
CA SER A 352 -13.39 9.68 -10.51
C SER A 352 -12.71 9.90 -9.16
N ALA A 353 -12.27 8.83 -8.50
CA ALA A 353 -11.59 8.90 -7.21
C ALA A 353 -10.19 9.54 -7.34
N ILE A 354 -9.48 9.21 -8.41
CA ILE A 354 -8.23 9.86 -8.81
C ILE A 354 -8.45 11.36 -9.04
N MET A 355 -9.44 11.72 -9.86
CA MET A 355 -9.75 13.12 -10.13
C MET A 355 -10.11 13.89 -8.86
N ARG A 356 -10.94 13.30 -7.99
CA ARG A 356 -11.28 13.88 -6.68
C ARG A 356 -10.04 14.12 -5.82
N GLY A 357 -9.12 13.15 -5.81
CA GLY A 357 -7.89 13.19 -5.02
C GLY A 357 -6.84 14.18 -5.52
N THR A 358 -7.00 14.78 -6.72
CA THR A 358 -6.13 15.89 -7.16
C THR A 358 -6.28 17.13 -6.26
N ASN A 359 -7.46 17.34 -5.67
CA ASN A 359 -7.74 18.46 -4.78
C ASN A 359 -7.22 18.18 -3.35
N PRO A 360 -6.25 18.97 -2.82
CA PRO A 360 -5.74 18.79 -1.47
C PRO A 360 -6.79 18.89 -0.36
N SER A 361 -7.86 19.67 -0.55
CA SER A 361 -8.94 19.82 0.43
C SER A 361 -9.78 18.56 0.56
N HIS A 362 -9.98 17.80 -0.52
CA HIS A 362 -10.67 16.50 -0.44
C HIS A 362 -9.82 15.46 0.30
N ARG A 363 -8.51 15.48 0.05
CA ARG A 363 -7.56 14.62 0.79
C ARG A 363 -7.54 14.94 2.27
N ALA A 364 -7.54 16.23 2.60
CA ALA A 364 -7.64 16.70 3.99
C ALA A 364 -8.92 16.24 4.65
N LEU A 365 -10.06 16.47 4.00
CA LEU A 365 -11.37 16.11 4.52
C LEU A 365 -11.49 14.61 4.81
N GLU A 366 -11.09 13.74 3.88
CA GLU A 366 -11.17 12.28 4.07
C GLU A 366 -10.17 11.77 5.13
N ALA A 367 -9.05 12.47 5.33
CA ALA A 367 -8.11 12.19 6.41
C ALA A 367 -8.53 12.80 7.77
N GLY A 368 -9.70 13.46 7.86
CA GLY A 368 -10.15 14.13 9.08
C GLY A 368 -9.30 15.36 9.47
N ARG A 369 -8.59 15.95 8.51
CA ARG A 369 -7.75 17.14 8.70
C ARG A 369 -8.57 18.41 8.42
N PRO A 370 -8.31 19.51 9.16
CA PRO A 370 -9.04 20.78 9.02
C PRO A 370 -8.85 21.44 7.65
#